data_AF-A0A0C2RME2-F1
#
_entry.id   AF-A0A0C2RME2-F1
#
_cell.length_a   1.000
_cell.length_b   1.000
_cell.length_c   1.000
_cell.angle_alpha   90.00
_cell.angle_beta   90.00
_cell.angle_gamma   90.00
#
_symmetry.space_group_name_H-M   'P 1'
#
loop_
_entity.id
_entity.type
_entity.pdbx_description
1 polymer ?
#
loop_
_entity_poly.entity_id
_entity_poly.type
_entity_poly.pdbx_seq_one_letter_code
_entity_poly.pdbx_strand_id
1 'polypeptide(L)'
;MENWKDYCSEENFLGIGSTRKVYRAGDKVIKVHLHPIGYEQSMQEKLIYQVMERLGYQSFFAQMMEVYEEYAVQAFASPLALKDFQTYDLSNEDQRLTSEHLKLIELLDCEFDSFDLKDSGNFGMDDNGRLIFIDYGMTKKRYEQEWVPEADAGLIPQIYFEACQSCGIEKELRIYGEHDQDRRCVECGKC
;
A
#
# COMPACT_ATOMS: atom_id res chain seq x y z
N MET A 1 -12.56 -7.61 -14.23
CA MET A 1 -13.39 -6.45 -14.64
C MET A 1 -12.96 -5.94 -16.05
N GLU A 2 -13.81 -5.99 -17.09
CA GLU A 2 -13.37 -5.73 -18.51
C GLU A 2 -12.93 -4.28 -18.84
N ASN A 3 -13.29 -3.27 -18.03
CA ASN A 3 -12.94 -1.86 -18.26
C ASN A 3 -12.38 -1.16 -17.01
N TRP A 4 -11.48 -1.82 -16.26
CA TRP A 4 -10.96 -1.29 -14.99
C TRP A 4 -10.38 0.14 -15.10
N LYS A 5 -9.80 0.50 -16.25
CA LYS A 5 -9.23 1.83 -16.50
C LYS A 5 -10.25 2.96 -16.41
N ASP A 6 -11.50 2.71 -16.77
CA ASP A 6 -12.58 3.71 -16.70
C ASP A 6 -12.93 4.06 -15.24
N TYR A 7 -12.54 3.21 -14.31
CA TYR A 7 -12.68 3.41 -12.87
C TYR A 7 -11.42 4.04 -12.22
N CYS A 8 -10.44 4.46 -13.01
CA CYS A 8 -9.21 5.11 -12.52
C CYS A 8 -9.14 6.55 -13.04
N SER A 9 -9.53 7.51 -12.21
CA SER A 9 -9.50 8.94 -12.52
C SER A 9 -8.71 9.72 -11.47
N GLU A 10 -8.40 10.99 -11.74
CA GLU A 10 -7.78 11.87 -10.73
C GLU A 10 -8.70 12.07 -9.51
N GLU A 11 -10.02 12.08 -9.72
CA GLU A 11 -11.01 12.34 -8.66
C GLU A 11 -11.11 11.21 -7.63
N ASN A 12 -10.75 9.99 -8.02
CA ASN A 12 -10.82 8.82 -7.14
C ASN A 12 -9.45 8.22 -6.82
N PHE A 13 -8.38 8.93 -7.15
CA PHE A 13 -7.02 8.56 -6.76
C PHE A 13 -6.87 8.62 -5.23
N LEU A 14 -6.33 7.54 -4.64
CA LEU A 14 -6.09 7.44 -3.20
C LEU A 14 -4.62 7.61 -2.83
N GLY A 15 -3.71 7.22 -3.72
CA GLY A 15 -2.28 7.27 -3.43
C GLY A 15 -1.44 6.47 -4.41
N ILE A 16 -0.13 6.70 -4.33
CA ILE A 16 0.88 6.03 -5.15
C ILE A 16 1.93 5.41 -4.24
N GLY A 17 2.06 4.09 -4.33
CA GLY A 17 3.16 3.30 -3.82
C GLY A 17 4.35 3.28 -4.78
N SER A 18 5.45 2.66 -4.37
CA SER A 18 6.64 2.52 -5.23
C SER A 18 6.37 1.64 -6.44
N THR A 19 5.48 0.67 -6.31
CA THR A 19 5.19 -0.33 -7.35
C THR A 19 3.74 -0.33 -7.83
N ARG A 20 2.85 0.43 -7.18
CA ARG A 20 1.39 0.40 -7.42
C ARG A 20 0.74 1.78 -7.27
N LYS A 21 -0.26 2.11 -8.08
CA LYS A 21 -1.18 3.26 -7.86
C LYS A 21 -2.52 2.74 -7.37
N VAL A 22 -3.20 3.45 -6.47
CA VAL A 22 -4.46 3.00 -5.89
C VAL A 22 -5.58 3.99 -6.20
N TYR A 23 -6.71 3.46 -6.68
CA TYR A 23 -7.92 4.23 -7.00
C TYR A 23 -9.12 3.62 -6.29
N ARG A 24 -10.06 4.46 -5.85
CA ARG A 24 -11.32 4.03 -5.24
C ARG A 24 -12.40 3.83 -6.29
N ALA A 25 -12.97 2.62 -6.35
CA ALA A 25 -14.10 2.27 -7.20
C ALA A 25 -15.28 1.81 -6.31
N GLY A 26 -16.00 2.76 -5.72
CA GLY A 26 -17.13 2.48 -4.82
C GLY A 26 -16.68 1.86 -3.49
N ASP A 27 -17.08 0.61 -3.25
CA ASP A 27 -16.73 -0.23 -2.09
C ASP A 27 -15.42 -1.01 -2.30
N LYS A 28 -14.69 -0.74 -3.39
CA LYS A 28 -13.46 -1.41 -3.79
C LYS A 28 -12.33 -0.41 -4.02
N VAL A 29 -11.11 -0.94 -4.01
CA VAL A 29 -9.94 -0.27 -4.57
C VAL A 29 -9.37 -1.07 -5.74
N ILE A 30 -8.87 -0.34 -6.73
CA ILE A 30 -8.11 -0.87 -7.84
C ILE A 30 -6.65 -0.47 -7.62
N LYS A 31 -5.78 -1.46 -7.40
CA LYS A 31 -4.34 -1.30 -7.30
C LYS A 31 -3.73 -1.55 -8.68
N VAL A 32 -3.38 -0.51 -9.41
CA VAL A 32 -2.73 -0.58 -10.73
C VAL A 32 -1.25 -0.84 -10.55
N HIS A 33 -0.72 -1.88 -11.19
CA HIS A 33 0.69 -2.23 -11.10
C HIS A 33 1.53 -1.32 -12.02
N LEU A 34 2.53 -0.66 -11.45
CA LEU A 34 3.47 0.20 -12.18
C LEU A 34 4.78 -0.53 -12.51
N HIS A 35 5.03 -1.62 -11.78
CA HIS A 35 6.22 -2.43 -11.87
C HIS A 35 5.84 -3.91 -11.65
N PRO A 36 6.54 -4.89 -12.26
CA PRO A 36 6.33 -6.32 -12.00
C PRO A 36 6.27 -6.69 -10.51
N ILE A 37 7.09 -6.05 -9.66
CA ILE A 37 7.03 -6.24 -8.20
C ILE A 37 5.63 -5.95 -7.64
N GLY A 38 4.89 -5.01 -8.21
CA GLY A 38 3.52 -4.69 -7.79
C GLY A 38 2.55 -5.85 -8.02
N TYR A 39 2.68 -6.56 -9.13
CA TYR A 39 1.90 -7.77 -9.41
C TYR A 39 2.23 -8.88 -8.41
N GLU A 40 3.51 -9.12 -8.18
CA GLU A 40 3.99 -10.13 -7.24
C GLU A 40 3.55 -9.84 -5.79
N GLN A 41 3.52 -8.57 -5.38
CA GLN A 41 2.94 -8.16 -4.10
C GLN A 41 1.46 -8.48 -4.01
N SER A 42 0.67 -8.13 -5.05
CA SER A 42 -0.77 -8.40 -5.06
C SER A 42 -1.09 -9.90 -5.07
N MET A 43 -0.28 -10.71 -5.76
CA MET A 43 -0.39 -12.18 -5.72
C MET A 43 -0.11 -12.74 -4.32
N GLN A 44 0.92 -12.22 -3.64
CA GLN A 44 1.23 -12.58 -2.26
C GLN A 44 0.12 -12.15 -1.30
N GLU A 45 -0.45 -10.94 -1.44
CA GLU A 45 -1.60 -10.47 -0.64
C GLU A 45 -2.80 -11.41 -0.79
N LYS A 46 -3.07 -11.87 -2.01
CA LYS A 46 -4.16 -12.81 -2.28
C LYS A 46 -3.91 -14.18 -1.64
N LEU A 47 -2.69 -14.69 -1.74
CA LEU A 47 -2.29 -15.94 -1.08
C LEU A 47 -2.45 -15.84 0.44
N ILE A 48 -1.90 -14.80 1.05
CA ILE A 48 -1.99 -14.54 2.49
C ILE A 48 -3.46 -14.43 2.90
N TYR A 49 -4.26 -13.64 2.20
CA TYR A 49 -5.70 -13.48 2.50
C TYR A 49 -6.43 -14.83 2.52
N GLN A 50 -6.20 -15.69 1.53
CA GLN A 50 -6.79 -17.03 1.48
C GLN A 50 -6.33 -17.95 2.62
N VAL A 51 -5.10 -17.78 3.12
CA VAL A 51 -4.65 -18.48 4.33
C VAL A 51 -5.36 -17.92 5.57
N MET A 52 -5.42 -16.59 5.71
CA MET A 52 -6.07 -15.94 6.85
C MET A 52 -7.55 -16.28 6.93
N GLU A 53 -8.25 -16.35 5.79
CA GLU A 53 -9.64 -16.80 5.72
C GLU A 53 -9.81 -18.24 6.23
N ARG A 54 -8.93 -19.16 5.83
CA ARG A 54 -8.96 -20.55 6.33
C ARG A 54 -8.66 -20.66 7.82
N LEU A 55 -7.88 -19.73 8.36
CA LEU A 55 -7.56 -19.64 9.79
C LEU A 55 -8.62 -18.88 10.60
N GLY A 56 -9.63 -18.28 9.95
CA GLY A 56 -10.68 -17.51 10.62
C GLY A 56 -10.31 -16.06 10.94
N TYR A 57 -9.27 -15.51 10.32
CA TYR A 57 -8.78 -14.14 10.53
C TYR A 57 -9.17 -13.14 9.44
N GLN A 58 -10.02 -13.52 8.48
CA GLN A 58 -10.41 -12.66 7.35
C GLN A 58 -10.93 -11.28 7.74
N SER A 59 -11.55 -11.12 8.92
CA SER A 59 -12.06 -9.81 9.36
C SER A 59 -10.98 -8.79 9.73
N PHE A 60 -9.72 -9.22 9.80
CA PHE A 60 -8.57 -8.34 10.03
C PHE A 60 -7.92 -7.82 8.74
N PHE A 61 -8.40 -8.26 7.57
CA PHE A 61 -7.79 -7.96 6.27
C PHE A 61 -8.84 -7.40 5.32
N ALA A 62 -8.46 -6.40 4.52
CA ALA A 62 -9.26 -6.00 3.39
C ALA A 62 -9.22 -7.11 2.32
N GLN A 63 -10.40 -7.60 1.93
CA GLN A 63 -10.55 -8.77 1.07
C GLN A 63 -9.87 -8.57 -0.29
N MET A 64 -8.94 -9.47 -0.63
CA MET A 64 -8.35 -9.56 -1.97
C MET A 64 -9.27 -10.33 -2.90
N MET A 65 -9.89 -9.64 -3.86
CA MET A 65 -10.91 -10.22 -4.75
C MET A 65 -10.27 -10.80 -6.02
N GLU A 66 -9.63 -9.94 -6.80
CA GLU A 66 -9.07 -10.27 -8.12
C GLU A 66 -7.62 -9.79 -8.20
N VAL A 67 -6.78 -10.52 -8.93
CA VAL A 67 -5.42 -10.11 -9.24
C VAL A 67 -5.16 -10.50 -10.70
N TYR A 68 -4.73 -9.52 -11.49
CA TYR A 68 -4.31 -9.62 -12.87
C TYR A 68 -2.91 -8.99 -13.00
N GLU A 69 -2.21 -9.24 -14.10
CA GLU A 69 -0.84 -8.71 -14.29
C GLU A 69 -0.80 -7.18 -14.18
N GLU A 70 -1.83 -6.48 -14.68
CA GLU A 70 -1.85 -5.02 -14.72
C GLU A 70 -2.50 -4.38 -13.48
N TYR A 71 -3.34 -5.11 -12.75
CA TYR A 71 -4.06 -4.56 -11.60
C TYR A 71 -4.58 -5.63 -10.63
N ALA A 72 -4.86 -5.22 -9.40
CA ALA A 72 -5.58 -6.00 -8.42
C ALA A 72 -6.80 -5.25 -7.88
N VAL A 73 -7.76 -6.00 -7.37
CA VAL A 73 -9.00 -5.48 -6.77
C VAL A 73 -9.10 -5.96 -5.33
N GLN A 74 -9.26 -5.02 -4.40
CA GLN A 74 -9.39 -5.27 -2.97
C GLN A 74 -10.62 -4.54 -2.42
N ALA A 75 -11.21 -5.01 -1.32
CA ALA A 75 -12.22 -4.25 -0.59
C ALA A 75 -11.64 -2.91 -0.12
N PHE A 76 -12.45 -1.85 -0.20
CA PHE A 76 -12.02 -0.54 0.29
C PHE A 76 -11.99 -0.52 1.82
N ALA A 77 -10.92 0.04 2.37
CA ALA A 77 -10.83 0.47 3.76
C ALA A 77 -10.43 1.95 3.76
N SER A 78 -10.98 2.72 4.70
CA SER A 78 -10.64 4.13 4.81
C SER A 78 -9.20 4.29 5.29
N PRO A 79 -8.32 5.03 4.58
CA PRO A 79 -6.93 5.17 4.96
C PRO A 79 -6.79 5.86 6.32
N LEU A 80 -5.73 5.54 7.06
CA LEU A 80 -5.39 6.27 8.28
C LEU A 80 -4.97 7.70 7.93
N ALA A 81 -5.31 8.66 8.80
CA ALA A 81 -4.86 10.03 8.65
C ALA A 81 -3.34 10.11 8.82
N LEU A 82 -2.67 10.81 7.91
CA LEU A 82 -1.24 11.10 7.97
C LEU A 82 -0.91 11.98 9.17
N LYS A 83 0.30 11.85 9.72
CA LYS A 83 0.86 12.76 10.72
C LYS A 83 1.95 13.59 10.05
N ASP A 84 1.87 14.91 10.16
CA ASP A 84 2.81 15.82 9.50
C ASP A 84 2.99 15.51 8.00
N PHE A 85 1.89 15.12 7.33
CA PHE A 85 1.83 14.72 5.92
C PHE A 85 2.63 13.46 5.56
N GLN A 86 2.87 12.58 6.52
CA GLN A 86 3.63 11.33 6.35
C GLN A 86 2.92 10.14 7.00
N THR A 87 3.27 8.94 6.55
CA THR A 87 2.97 7.73 7.31
C THR A 87 3.77 7.72 8.61
N TYR A 88 3.34 6.91 9.56
CA TYR A 88 4.00 6.74 10.84
C TYR A 88 3.88 5.30 11.28
N ASP A 89 4.85 4.84 12.07
CA ASP A 89 4.78 3.52 12.69
C ASP A 89 3.73 3.48 13.79
N LEU A 90 2.88 2.44 13.74
CA LEU A 90 2.02 2.08 14.86
C LEU A 90 2.88 1.46 15.96
N SER A 91 2.97 2.14 17.10
CA SER A 91 3.63 1.59 18.28
C SER A 91 2.79 0.48 18.90
N ASN A 92 3.41 -0.40 19.69
CA ASN A 92 2.69 -1.46 20.41
C ASN A 92 1.64 -0.91 21.41
N GLU A 93 1.75 0.36 21.77
CA GLU A 93 0.83 1.06 22.68
C GLU A 93 -0.33 1.75 21.93
N ASP A 94 -0.38 1.65 20.60
CA ASP A 94 -1.48 2.20 19.81
C ASP A 94 -2.78 1.47 20.13
N GLN A 95 -3.75 2.20 20.68
CA GLN A 95 -5.01 1.65 21.18
C GLN A 95 -5.87 0.99 20.08
N ARG A 96 -5.56 1.24 18.80
CA ARG A 96 -6.25 0.60 17.67
C ARG A 96 -5.74 -0.82 17.42
N LEU A 97 -4.51 -1.13 17.84
CA LEU A 97 -3.95 -2.48 17.74
C LEU A 97 -4.50 -3.37 18.85
N THR A 98 -5.18 -4.43 18.47
CA THR A 98 -5.65 -5.46 19.42
C THR A 98 -4.59 -6.55 19.61
N SER A 99 -4.80 -7.44 20.59
CA SER A 99 -3.91 -8.60 20.80
C SER A 99 -3.82 -9.51 19.58
N GLU A 100 -4.91 -9.60 18.81
CA GLU A 100 -5.01 -10.35 17.56
C GLU A 100 -4.19 -9.69 16.45
N HIS A 101 -4.16 -8.35 16.37
CA HIS A 101 -3.29 -7.65 15.43
C HIS A 101 -1.82 -7.97 15.69
N LEU A 102 -1.40 -7.93 16.96
CA LEU A 102 0.00 -8.23 17.32
C LEU A 102 0.38 -9.67 16.97
N LYS A 103 -0.51 -10.64 17.21
CA LYS A 103 -0.32 -12.04 16.78
C LYS A 103 -0.24 -12.17 15.27
N LEU A 104 -1.08 -11.45 14.53
CA LEU A 104 -1.08 -11.50 13.08
C LEU A 104 0.18 -10.85 12.50
N ILE A 105 0.68 -9.76 13.08
CA ILE A 105 1.96 -9.16 12.69
C ILE A 105 3.09 -10.18 12.84
N GLU A 106 3.17 -10.87 14.00
CA GLU A 106 4.17 -11.90 14.23
C GLU A 106 4.04 -13.07 13.24
N LEU A 107 2.80 -13.51 12.99
CA LEU A 107 2.52 -14.58 12.03
C LEU A 107 2.92 -14.19 10.60
N LEU A 108 2.57 -12.99 10.16
CA LEU A 108 2.94 -12.46 8.84
C LEU A 108 4.46 -12.35 8.69
N ASP A 109 5.14 -11.88 9.73
CA ASP A 109 6.60 -11.74 9.75
C ASP A 109 7.30 -13.10 9.64
N CYS A 110 6.87 -14.09 10.43
CA CYS A 110 7.55 -15.39 10.55
C CYS A 110 7.16 -16.38 9.45
N GLU A 111 5.90 -16.45 9.04
CA GLU A 111 5.41 -17.47 8.12
C GLU A 111 5.41 -17.00 6.66
N PHE A 112 5.31 -15.69 6.42
CA PHE A 112 5.20 -15.12 5.07
C PHE A 112 6.36 -14.20 4.68
N ASP A 113 7.32 -14.00 5.59
CA ASP A 113 8.43 -13.06 5.41
C ASP A 113 7.93 -11.62 5.14
N SER A 114 6.71 -11.28 5.55
CA SER A 114 6.11 -9.97 5.26
C SER A 114 6.93 -8.85 5.91
N PHE A 115 7.08 -7.74 5.20
CA PHE A 115 7.90 -6.60 5.58
C PHE A 115 7.03 -5.38 5.89
N ASP A 116 7.59 -4.46 6.71
CA ASP A 116 7.01 -3.15 7.01
C ASP A 116 5.60 -3.16 7.64
N LEU A 117 5.29 -4.22 8.39
CA LEU A 117 3.94 -4.52 8.87
C LEU A 117 3.32 -3.52 9.87
N LYS A 118 4.07 -2.50 10.32
CA LYS A 118 3.60 -1.50 11.28
C LYS A 118 3.47 -0.09 10.71
N ASP A 119 3.86 0.14 9.46
CA ASP A 119 3.64 1.42 8.82
C ASP A 119 2.13 1.69 8.69
N SER A 120 1.69 2.89 9.07
CA SER A 120 0.28 3.26 9.05
C SER A 120 -0.39 3.18 7.66
N GLY A 121 0.38 3.28 6.57
CA GLY A 121 -0.08 3.13 5.20
C GLY A 121 -0.46 1.69 4.84
N ASN A 122 -0.02 0.72 5.65
CA ASN A 122 -0.36 -0.70 5.50
C ASN A 122 -1.68 -1.07 6.21
N PHE A 123 -2.34 -0.09 6.84
CA PHE A 123 -3.62 -0.25 7.51
C PHE A 123 -4.71 0.69 6.98
N GLY A 124 -5.96 0.26 7.15
CA GLY A 124 -7.14 1.08 6.96
C GLY A 124 -8.20 0.79 8.02
N MET A 125 -9.29 1.56 8.00
CA MET A 125 -10.45 1.37 8.86
C MET A 125 -11.59 0.77 8.04
N ASP A 126 -12.17 -0.33 8.53
CA ASP A 126 -13.40 -0.89 7.97
C ASP A 126 -14.63 -0.03 8.31
N ASP A 127 -15.79 -0.39 7.77
CA ASP A 127 -17.06 0.32 8.01
C ASP A 127 -17.53 0.27 9.49
N ASN A 128 -16.95 -0.60 10.31
CA ASN A 128 -17.21 -0.70 11.74
C ASN A 128 -16.19 0.08 12.58
N GLY A 129 -15.27 0.82 11.94
CA GLY A 129 -14.20 1.54 12.62
C GLY A 129 -13.13 0.63 13.22
N ARG A 130 -12.96 -0.58 12.69
CA ARG A 130 -11.88 -1.49 13.09
C ARG A 130 -10.67 -1.32 12.16
N LEU A 131 -9.50 -1.34 12.77
CA LEU A 131 -8.23 -1.39 12.05
C LEU A 131 -8.13 -2.73 11.30
N ILE A 132 -7.73 -2.68 10.03
CA ILE A 132 -7.51 -3.87 9.18
C ILE A 132 -6.29 -3.66 8.28
N PHE A 133 -5.62 -4.75 7.92
CA PHE A 133 -4.50 -4.74 6.97
C PHE A 133 -4.99 -4.51 5.53
N ILE A 134 -4.33 -3.61 4.81
CA ILE A 134 -4.62 -3.31 3.40
C ILE A 134 -3.42 -3.56 2.48
N ASP A 135 -2.20 -3.54 3.01
CA ASP A 135 -0.96 -3.85 2.28
C ASP A 135 -0.04 -4.68 3.19
N TYR A 136 0.34 -5.86 2.70
CA TYR A 136 1.08 -6.88 3.47
C TYR A 136 1.78 -7.89 2.56
N GLY A 137 1.87 -7.59 1.26
CA GLY A 137 2.39 -8.50 0.24
C GLY A 137 3.88 -8.35 -0.04
N MET A 138 4.52 -7.31 0.47
CA MET A 138 5.97 -7.15 0.34
C MET A 138 6.67 -8.11 1.30
N THR A 139 7.64 -8.87 0.79
CA THR A 139 8.50 -9.70 1.64
C THR A 139 9.85 -9.04 1.87
N LYS A 140 10.52 -9.34 2.99
CA LYS A 140 11.87 -8.82 3.28
C LYS A 140 12.84 -9.22 2.20
N LYS A 141 12.79 -10.49 1.79
CA LYS A 141 13.64 -11.00 0.71
C LYS A 141 13.46 -10.22 -0.58
N ARG A 142 12.21 -9.95 -1.00
CA ARG A 142 11.94 -9.19 -2.23
C ARG A 142 12.35 -7.74 -2.10
N TYR A 143 12.09 -7.14 -0.93
CA TYR A 143 12.52 -5.78 -0.65
C TYR A 143 14.05 -5.65 -0.81
N GLU A 144 14.83 -6.54 -0.21
CA GLU A 144 16.29 -6.49 -0.23
C GLU A 144 16.90 -6.89 -1.59
N GLN A 145 16.33 -7.89 -2.28
CA GLN A 145 16.95 -8.50 -3.46
C GLN A 145 16.46 -7.92 -4.80
N GLU A 146 15.29 -7.29 -4.81
CA GLU A 146 14.67 -6.77 -6.03
C GLU A 146 14.39 -5.27 -5.87
N TRP A 147 13.63 -4.88 -4.84
CA TRP A 147 13.18 -3.50 -4.68
C TRP A 147 14.34 -2.51 -4.46
N VAL A 148 15.26 -2.80 -3.52
CA VAL A 148 16.40 -1.93 -3.23
C VAL A 148 17.30 -1.77 -4.47
N PRO A 149 17.76 -2.86 -5.14
CA PRO A 149 18.56 -2.72 -6.36
C PRO A 149 17.88 -1.92 -7.48
N GLU A 150 16.57 -2.11 -7.69
CA GLU A 150 15.83 -1.38 -8.72
C GLU A 150 15.59 0.09 -8.36
N ALA A 151 15.39 0.39 -7.07
CA ALA A 151 15.32 1.76 -6.56
C ALA A 151 16.67 2.47 -6.73
N ASP A 152 17.79 1.81 -6.38
CA ASP A 152 19.14 2.33 -6.57
C ASP A 152 19.47 2.57 -8.06
N ALA A 153 18.92 1.74 -8.95
CA ALA A 153 19.04 1.91 -10.39
C ALA A 153 18.09 2.99 -10.98
N GLY A 154 17.20 3.57 -10.16
CA GLY A 154 16.22 4.57 -10.58
C GLY A 154 15.04 4.02 -11.39
N LEU A 155 14.82 2.70 -11.39
CA LEU A 155 13.71 2.04 -12.08
C LEU A 155 12.41 2.10 -11.25
N ILE A 156 12.55 2.00 -9.93
CA ILE A 156 11.48 2.19 -8.96
C ILE A 156 11.65 3.57 -8.32
N PRO A 157 10.55 4.30 -8.07
CA PRO A 157 10.65 5.63 -7.52
C PRO A 157 11.11 5.57 -6.06
N GLN A 158 12.10 6.40 -5.75
CA GLN A 158 12.59 6.61 -4.40
C GLN A 158 11.71 7.65 -3.69
N ILE A 159 11.60 7.51 -2.37
CA ILE A 159 10.90 8.48 -1.52
C ILE A 159 11.88 9.59 -1.15
N TYR A 160 11.53 10.83 -1.45
CA TYR A 160 12.25 12.04 -1.06
C TYR A 160 11.33 12.95 -0.25
N PHE A 161 11.87 13.65 0.74
CA PHE A 161 11.17 14.73 1.43
C PHE A 161 11.63 16.07 0.85
N GLU A 162 10.75 16.74 0.11
CA GLU A 162 10.99 18.09 -0.41
C GLU A 162 9.74 18.96 -0.25
N ALA A 163 9.93 20.28 -0.27
CA ALA A 163 8.82 21.23 -0.34
C ALA A 163 8.04 21.05 -1.66
N CYS A 164 6.75 20.72 -1.57
CA CYS A 164 5.86 20.67 -2.72
C CYS A 164 5.83 22.02 -3.43
N GLN A 165 6.10 22.06 -4.73
CA GLN A 165 6.21 23.32 -5.49
C GLN A 165 4.89 24.09 -5.57
N SER A 166 3.75 23.41 -5.40
CA SER A 166 2.42 24.05 -5.39
C SER A 166 2.04 24.65 -4.03
N CYS A 167 2.30 23.95 -2.92
CA CYS A 167 1.85 24.40 -1.58
C CYS A 167 2.97 24.87 -0.65
N GLY A 168 4.24 24.67 -1.01
CA GLY A 168 5.42 25.10 -0.23
C GLY A 168 5.69 24.30 1.04
N ILE A 169 4.91 23.25 1.32
CA ILE A 169 5.05 22.40 2.52
C ILE A 169 5.95 21.21 2.18
N GLU A 170 6.90 20.90 3.07
CA GLU A 170 7.73 19.70 2.99
C GLU A 170 6.86 18.45 3.11
N LYS A 171 6.88 17.60 2.08
CA LYS A 171 6.02 16.42 1.96
C LYS A 171 6.80 15.25 1.37
N GLU A 172 6.29 14.04 1.57
CA GLU A 172 6.75 12.85 0.87
C GLU A 172 6.48 13.00 -0.64
N LEU A 173 7.55 13.01 -1.44
CA LEU A 173 7.53 12.98 -2.90
C LEU A 173 8.12 11.66 -3.37
N ARG A 174 7.57 11.10 -4.45
CA ARG A 174 8.12 9.90 -5.10
C ARG A 174 8.68 10.29 -6.46
N ILE A 175 9.94 9.96 -6.71
CA ILE A 175 10.71 10.39 -7.90
C ILE A 175 11.34 9.17 -8.59
N TYR A 176 11.14 9.03 -9.90
CA TYR A 176 11.71 7.96 -10.73
C TYR A 176 13.14 8.27 -11.22
N GLY A 177 14.15 8.06 -10.36
CA GLY A 177 15.54 8.35 -10.71
C GLY A 177 15.86 9.86 -10.81
N GLU A 178 17.13 10.21 -11.03
CA GLU A 178 17.63 11.60 -10.90
C GLU A 178 17.08 12.61 -11.92
N HIS A 179 16.34 12.15 -12.94
CA HIS A 179 15.86 12.98 -14.06
C HIS A 179 14.34 13.03 -14.19
N ASP A 180 13.60 12.40 -13.28
CA ASP A 180 12.16 12.40 -13.35
C ASP A 180 11.57 13.78 -13.02
N GLN A 181 10.79 14.27 -13.98
CA GLN A 181 10.09 15.54 -13.91
C GLN A 181 8.64 15.39 -13.45
N ASP A 182 8.13 14.15 -13.37
CA ASP A 182 6.78 13.81 -12.92
C ASP A 182 6.78 13.62 -11.39
N ARG A 183 7.17 14.68 -10.69
CA ARG A 183 7.09 14.77 -9.23
C ARG A 183 5.60 14.77 -8.86
N ARG A 184 5.16 13.84 -8.00
CA ARG A 184 3.75 13.77 -7.60
C ARG A 184 3.62 13.84 -6.09
N CYS A 185 2.89 14.84 -5.61
CA CYS A 185 2.45 14.92 -4.23
C CYS A 185 1.39 13.84 -3.96
N VAL A 186 1.54 13.09 -2.86
CA VAL A 186 0.64 12.00 -2.44
C VAL A 186 -0.80 12.49 -2.25
N GLU A 187 -1.00 13.76 -1.89
CA GLU A 187 -2.32 14.33 -1.55
C GLU A 187 -3.02 15.06 -2.73
N CYS A 188 -2.27 15.78 -3.58
CA CYS A 188 -2.87 16.55 -4.68
C CYS A 188 -2.56 16.01 -6.09
N GLY A 189 -1.73 14.97 -6.20
CA GLY A 189 -1.39 14.32 -7.47
C GLY A 189 -0.62 15.20 -8.47
N LYS A 190 -0.19 16.41 -8.05
CA LYS A 190 0.47 17.41 -8.90
C LYS A 190 1.74 17.95 -8.21
N CYS A 191 2.76 18.25 -9.00
CA CYS A 191 3.82 19.20 -8.64
C CYS A 191 3.69 20.47 -9.46
#